data_AF-A0A0N4Z148-F1
#
_entry.id   AF-A0A0N4Z148-F1
#
_cell.length_a   1.000
_cell.length_b   1.000
_cell.length_c   1.000
_cell.angle_alpha   90.00
_cell.angle_beta   90.00
_cell.angle_gamma   90.00
#
_symmetry.space_group_name_H-M   'P 1'
#
loop_
_entity.id
_entity.type
_entity.pdbx_description
1 polymer ?
#
loop_
_entity_poly.entity_id
_entity_poly.type
_entity_poly.pdbx_seq_one_letter_code
_entity_poly.pdbx_strand_id
1 'polypeptide(L)'
;MNNRKVFNKETFENNHRLNINLRERCRMHDLNKALDDLRNIIPYSHQNSTRKLSKIATLILAKNHIQMQEKTIEELKKIIIEQNQSLALMQTLQAIFFRQQSQESENKT
;
A
#
# COMPACT_ATOMS: atom_id res chain seq x y z
N MET A 1 0.38 -27.79 -61.66
CA MET A 1 0.14 -28.56 -60.41
C MET A 1 -0.54 -27.64 -59.41
N ASN A 2 -1.82 -27.88 -59.13
CA ASN A 2 -2.65 -27.02 -58.30
C ASN A 2 -2.34 -27.25 -56.81
N ASN A 3 -1.54 -26.37 -56.19
CA ASN A 3 -1.30 -26.35 -54.75
C ASN A 3 -2.46 -25.65 -54.02
N ARG A 4 -3.64 -26.27 -54.04
CA ARG A 4 -4.75 -25.83 -53.19
C ARG A 4 -4.41 -26.28 -51.77
N LYS A 5 -3.91 -25.36 -50.92
CA LYS A 5 -3.73 -25.58 -49.47
C LYS A 5 -5.03 -26.16 -48.93
N VAL A 6 -5.04 -27.45 -48.63
CA VAL A 6 -6.14 -28.10 -47.94
C VAL A 6 -6.16 -27.51 -46.54
N PHE A 7 -7.02 -26.50 -46.32
CA PHE A 7 -7.32 -26.00 -44.98
C PHE A 7 -8.09 -27.10 -44.26
N ASN A 8 -7.35 -28.05 -43.69
CA ASN A 8 -7.93 -29.13 -42.89
C ASN A 8 -8.46 -28.53 -41.59
N LYS A 9 -9.71 -28.84 -41.23
CA LYS A 9 -10.37 -28.39 -39.99
C LYS A 9 -9.49 -28.64 -38.75
N GLU A 10 -8.76 -29.76 -38.71
CA GLU A 10 -7.79 -30.08 -37.65
C GLU A 10 -6.63 -29.07 -37.55
N THR A 11 -6.14 -28.54 -38.67
CA THR A 11 -5.10 -27.49 -38.65
C THR A 11 -5.63 -26.16 -38.15
N PHE A 12 -6.91 -25.84 -38.41
CA PHE A 12 -7.56 -24.64 -37.88
C PHE A 12 -7.78 -24.75 -36.36
N GLU A 13 -8.30 -25.88 -35.89
CA GLU A 13 -8.46 -26.16 -34.44
C GLU A 13 -7.12 -26.14 -33.69
N ASN A 14 -6.07 -26.72 -34.26
CA ASN A 14 -4.73 -26.68 -33.68
C ASN A 14 -4.16 -25.26 -33.63
N ASN A 15 -4.34 -24.46 -34.68
CA ASN A 15 -3.96 -23.04 -34.66
C ASN A 15 -4.77 -22.23 -33.63
N HIS A 16 -6.06 -22.55 -33.46
CA HIS A 16 -6.91 -21.92 -32.46
C HIS A 16 -6.43 -22.23 -31.03
N ARG A 17 -6.13 -23.50 -30.73
CA ARG A 17 -5.53 -23.92 -29.45
C ARG A 17 -4.20 -23.23 -29.18
N LEU A 18 -3.32 -23.13 -30.17
CA LEU A 18 -2.04 -22.44 -30.05
C LEU A 18 -2.21 -20.94 -29.76
N ASN A 19 -3.13 -20.27 -30.45
CA ASN A 19 -3.43 -18.86 -30.22
C ASN A 19 -4.00 -18.60 -28.82
N ILE A 20 -4.88 -19.48 -28.33
CA ILE A 20 -5.39 -19.41 -26.95
C ILE A 20 -4.25 -19.57 -25.94
N ASN A 21 -3.39 -20.58 -26.13
CA ASN A 21 -2.25 -20.83 -25.24
C ASN A 21 -1.25 -19.67 -25.23
N LEU A 22 -1.01 -19.04 -26.38
CA LEU A 22 -0.18 -17.84 -26.48
C LEU A 22 -0.80 -16.68 -25.68
N ARG A 23 -2.10 -16.42 -25.89
CA ARG A 23 -2.82 -15.36 -25.18
C ARG A 23 -2.77 -15.56 -23.67
N GLU A 24 -2.98 -16.78 -23.19
CA GLU A 24 -2.93 -17.08 -21.75
C GLU A 24 -1.52 -16.93 -21.17
N ARG A 25 -0.48 -17.29 -21.93
CA ARG A 25 0.92 -17.02 -21.53
C ARG A 25 1.19 -15.52 -21.41
N CYS A 26 0.74 -14.70 -22.37
CA CYS A 26 0.85 -13.25 -22.28
C CYS A 26 0.12 -12.70 -21.05
N ARG A 27 -1.13 -13.15 -20.82
CA ARG A 27 -1.91 -12.76 -19.64
C ARG A 27 -1.19 -13.12 -18.32
N MET A 28 -0.57 -14.29 -18.26
CA MET A 28 0.24 -14.70 -17.10
C MET A 28 1.53 -13.91 -16.94
N HIS A 29 2.16 -13.47 -18.04
CA HIS A 29 3.32 -12.60 -17.98
C HIS A 29 2.95 -11.24 -17.37
N ASP A 30 1.86 -10.63 -17.83
CA ASP A 30 1.37 -9.35 -17.30
C ASP A 30 0.98 -9.45 -15.81
N LEU A 31 0.29 -10.53 -15.44
CA LEU A 31 -0.04 -10.81 -14.04
C LEU A 31 1.20 -10.96 -13.17
N ASN A 32 2.21 -11.71 -13.64
CA ASN A 32 3.44 -11.91 -12.89
C ASN A 32 4.24 -10.61 -12.77
N LYS A 33 4.22 -9.75 -13.80
CA LYS A 33 4.83 -8.42 -13.77
C LYS A 33 4.20 -7.55 -12.69
N ALA A 34 2.87 -7.45 -12.66
CA ALA A 34 2.15 -6.73 -11.62
C ALA A 34 2.44 -7.27 -10.20
N LEU A 35 2.59 -8.59 -10.07
CA LEU A 35 2.95 -9.21 -8.79
C LEU A 35 4.40 -8.93 -8.38
N ASP A 36 5.31 -8.76 -9.33
CA ASP A 36 6.68 -8.33 -9.06
C ASP A 36 6.72 -6.85 -8.65
N ASP A 37 5.94 -5.99 -9.31
CA ASP A 37 5.78 -4.59 -8.90
C ASP A 37 5.23 -4.49 -7.47
N LEU A 38 4.27 -5.35 -7.10
CA LEU A 38 3.77 -5.47 -5.74
C LEU A 38 4.88 -5.86 -4.73
N ARG A 39 5.81 -6.76 -5.10
CA ARG A 39 6.92 -7.13 -4.19
C ARG A 39 7.82 -5.94 -3.86
N ASN A 40 8.03 -5.04 -4.82
CA ASN A 40 8.91 -3.90 -4.65
C ASN A 40 8.37 -2.88 -3.62
N ILE A 41 7.05 -2.81 -3.42
CA ILE A 41 6.44 -1.89 -2.45
C ILE A 41 6.23 -2.50 -1.07
N ILE A 42 6.33 -3.83 -0.93
CA ILE A 42 6.14 -4.52 0.35
C ILE A 42 7.42 -4.37 1.18
N PRO A 43 7.36 -3.81 2.41
CA PRO A 43 8.50 -3.77 3.29
C PRO A 43 9.01 -5.18 3.61
N TYR A 44 10.32 -5.32 3.83
CA TYR A 44 10.96 -6.59 4.19
C TYR A 44 10.96 -7.66 3.09
N SER A 45 10.45 -7.39 1.89
CA SER A 45 10.37 -8.36 0.80
C SER A 45 11.72 -8.84 0.26
N HIS A 46 12.79 -8.06 0.48
CA HIS A 46 14.14 -8.30 -0.03
C HIS A 46 15.20 -8.55 1.06
N GLN A 47 14.84 -8.53 2.34
CA GLN A 47 15.84 -8.37 3.40
C GLN A 47 16.71 -9.60 3.67
N ASN A 48 16.26 -10.80 3.30
CA ASN A 48 16.88 -12.04 3.75
C ASN A 48 17.32 -12.98 2.61
N SER A 49 17.14 -12.58 1.34
CA SER A 49 17.49 -13.44 0.21
C SER A 49 17.57 -12.70 -1.12
N THR A 50 18.46 -13.16 -2.00
CA THR A 50 18.43 -12.86 -3.44
C THR A 50 17.22 -13.50 -4.15
N ARG A 51 16.44 -14.34 -3.44
CA ARG A 51 15.27 -15.04 -3.99
C ARG A 51 13.99 -14.23 -3.81
N LYS A 52 13.17 -14.22 -4.87
CA LYS A 52 11.82 -13.63 -4.85
C LYS A 52 10.90 -14.39 -3.90
N LEU A 53 10.04 -13.66 -3.19
CA LEU A 53 8.95 -14.23 -2.41
C LEU A 53 7.99 -15.04 -3.29
N SER A 54 7.41 -16.10 -2.73
CA SER A 54 6.34 -16.87 -3.38
C SER A 54 5.10 -16.00 -3.61
N LYS A 55 4.22 -16.40 -4.54
CA LYS A 55 2.98 -15.65 -4.82
C LYS A 55 2.11 -15.49 -3.57
N ILE A 56 1.95 -16.58 -2.81
CA ILE A 56 1.15 -16.58 -1.57
C ILE A 56 1.79 -15.70 -0.49
N ALA A 57 3.11 -15.80 -0.28
CA ALA A 57 3.79 -14.97 0.70
C ALA A 57 3.70 -13.47 0.36
N THR A 58 3.83 -13.13 -0.93
CA THR A 58 3.67 -11.76 -1.43
C THR A 58 2.28 -11.21 -1.09
N LEU A 59 1.22 -11.97 -1.36
CA LEU A 59 -0.16 -11.53 -1.09
C LEU A 59 -0.45 -11.40 0.42
N ILE A 60 0.06 -12.33 1.24
CA ILE A 60 -0.08 -12.27 2.70
C ILE A 60 0.60 -11.01 3.25
N LEU A 61 1.85 -10.76 2.83
CA LEU A 61 2.60 -9.59 3.29
C LEU A 61 1.97 -8.28 2.80
N ALA A 62 1.47 -8.23 1.55
CA ALA A 62 0.75 -7.07 1.04
C ALA A 62 -0.47 -6.73 1.90
N LYS A 63 -1.31 -7.73 2.21
CA LYS A 63 -2.48 -7.55 3.07
C LYS A 63 -2.07 -7.04 4.45
N ASN A 64 -1.09 -7.68 5.07
CA ASN A 64 -0.63 -7.30 6.41
C ASN A 64 -0.05 -5.88 6.42
N HIS A 65 0.67 -5.50 5.35
CA HIS A 65 1.22 -4.17 5.21
C HIS A 65 0.13 -3.10 5.14
N ILE A 66 -0.94 -3.32 4.36
CA ILE A 66 -2.10 -2.41 4.30
C ILE A 66 -2.72 -2.28 5.70
N GLN A 67 -3.01 -3.39 6.39
CA GLN A 67 -3.62 -3.36 7.72
C GLN A 67 -2.73 -2.65 8.76
N MET A 68 -1.42 -2.80 8.66
CA MET A 68 -0.47 -2.09 9.52
C MET A 68 -0.50 -0.59 9.24
N GLN A 69 -0.47 -0.17 7.97
CA GLN A 69 -0.55 1.24 7.58
C GLN A 69 -1.87 1.89 8.06
N GLU A 70 -3.00 1.20 7.93
CA GLU A 70 -4.30 1.67 8.44
C GLU A 70 -4.23 1.95 9.95
N LYS A 71 -3.74 0.99 10.75
CA LYS A 71 -3.58 1.16 12.20
C LYS A 71 -2.63 2.31 12.55
N THR A 72 -1.49 2.40 11.88
CA THR A 72 -0.53 3.49 12.10
C THR A 72 -1.16 4.85 11.81
N ILE A 73 -1.97 4.98 10.76
CA ILE A 73 -2.68 6.23 10.45
C ILE A 73 -3.70 6.57 11.56
N GLU A 74 -4.43 5.59 12.08
CA GLU A 74 -5.37 5.82 13.18
C GLU A 74 -4.68 6.26 14.47
N GLU A 75 -3.55 5.64 14.81
CA GLU A 75 -2.72 6.01 15.96
C GLU A 75 -2.17 7.44 15.82
N LEU A 76 -1.63 7.80 14.65
CA LEU A 76 -1.14 9.14 14.38
C LEU A 76 -2.24 10.21 14.50
N LYS A 77 -3.46 9.91 14.04
CA LYS A 77 -4.61 10.81 14.22
C LYS A 77 -4.94 11.04 15.70
N LYS A 78 -4.91 9.99 16.52
CA LYS A 78 -5.15 10.10 17.98
C LYS A 78 -4.09 10.98 18.64
N ILE A 79 -2.82 10.73 18.31
CA ILE A 79 -1.69 11.52 18.83
C ILE A 79 -1.85 13.00 18.49
N ILE A 80 -2.24 13.35 17.27
CA ILE A 80 -2.48 14.75 16.86
C ILE A 80 -3.61 15.39 17.69
N ILE A 81 -4.71 14.66 17.93
CA ILE A 81 -5.83 15.16 18.73
C ILE A 81 -5.37 15.43 20.17
N GLU A 82 -4.66 14.48 20.79
CA GLU A 82 -4.13 14.61 22.14
C GLU A 82 -3.13 15.78 22.26
N GLN A 83 -2.25 15.93 21.28
CA GLN A 83 -1.31 17.06 21.23
C GLN A 83 -2.02 18.41 21.11
N ASN A 84 -3.06 18.51 20.29
CA ASN A 84 -3.86 19.73 20.15
C ASN A 84 -4.59 20.09 21.45
N GLN A 85 -5.14 19.09 22.14
CA GLN A 85 -5.77 19.27 23.45
C GLN A 85 -4.76 19.75 24.50
N SER A 86 -3.58 19.12 24.55
CA SER A 86 -2.49 19.52 25.45
C SER A 86 -2.04 20.96 25.19
N LEU A 87 -1.91 21.36 23.92
CA LEU A 87 -1.55 22.72 23.54
C LEU A 87 -2.60 23.74 23.98
N ALA A 88 -3.89 23.44 23.81
CA ALA A 88 -4.98 24.32 24.24
C ALA A 88 -5.00 24.51 25.77
N LEU A 89 -4.77 23.43 26.53
CA LEU A 89 -4.66 23.50 27.99
C LEU A 89 -3.47 24.37 28.42
N MET A 90 -2.31 24.21 27.77
CA MET A 90 -1.13 25.02 28.05
C MET A 90 -1.40 26.51 27.80
N GLN A 91 -2.03 26.86 26.67
CA GLN A 91 -2.40 28.24 26.35
C GLN A 91 -3.37 28.83 27.39
N THR A 92 -4.34 28.03 27.86
CA THR A 92 -5.28 28.46 28.89
C THR A 92 -4.57 28.72 30.22
N LEU A 93 -3.66 27.83 30.64
CA LEU A 93 -2.86 28.02 31.85
C LEU A 93 -1.96 29.26 31.76
N GLN A 94 -1.34 29.50 30.61
CA GLN A 94 -0.56 30.73 30.36
C GLN A 94 -1.44 31.97 30.54
N ALA A 95 -2.65 31.98 29.96
CA ALA A 95 -3.57 33.11 30.08
C ALA A 95 -4.01 33.37 31.54
N ILE A 96 -4.29 32.32 32.31
CA ILE A 96 -4.65 32.43 33.74
C ILE A 96 -3.47 32.99 34.54
N PHE A 97 -2.26 32.48 34.30
CA PHE A 97 -1.05 32.94 34.97
C PHE A 97 -0.78 34.43 34.72
N PHE A 98 -0.90 34.89 33.47
CA PHE A 98 -0.76 36.31 33.15
C PHE A 98 -1.81 37.17 33.86
N ARG A 99 -3.08 36.74 33.94
CA ARG A 99 -4.12 37.46 34.69
C ARG A 99 -3.83 37.56 36.17
N GLN A 100 -3.32 36.50 36.81
CA GLN A 100 -2.96 36.53 38.23
C GLN A 100 -1.87 37.56 38.53
N GLN A 101 -0.81 37.62 37.71
CA GLN A 101 0.26 38.61 37.91
C GLN A 101 -0.23 40.05 37.82
N SER A 102 -1.16 40.35 36.91
CA SER A 102 -1.75 41.69 36.80
C SER A 102 -2.49 42.09 38.08
N GLN A 103 -3.27 41.18 38.67
CA GLN A 103 -4.04 41.47 39.89
C GLN A 103 -3.17 41.61 41.15
N GLU A 104 -2.03 40.92 41.22
CA GLU A 104 -1.07 41.10 42.33
C GLU A 104 -0.34 42.44 42.28
N SER A 105 -0.18 43.03 41.08
CA SER A 105 0.44 44.34 40.92
C SER A 105 -0.49 45.50 41.31
N GLU A 106 -1.80 45.36 41.09
CA GLU A 106 -2.80 46.38 41.47
C GLU A 106 -3.02 46.45 42.99
N ASN A 107 -2.95 45.33 43.71
CA ASN A 107 -3.18 45.28 45.16
C ASN A 107 -2.00 45.78 46.03
N LYS A 108 -0.88 46.21 45.42
CA LYS A 108 0.30 46.74 46.14
C LYS A 108 0.40 48.28 46.12
N THR A 109 -0.58 48.97 45.54
CA THR A 109 -0.66 50.44 45.52
C THR A 109 -1.75 50.91 46.47
#